data_AF-A0A833G9E4-F1
#
_entry.id   AF-A0A833G9E4-F1
#
_cell.length_a   1.000
_cell.length_b   1.000
_cell.length_c   1.000
_cell.angle_alpha   90.00
_cell.angle_beta   90.00
_cell.angle_gamma   90.00
#
_symmetry.space_group_name_H-M   'P 1'
#
loop_
_entity.id
_entity.type
_entity.pdbx_description
1 polymer ?
#
loop_
_entity_poly.entity_id
_entity_poly.type
_entity_poly.pdbx_seq_one_letter_code
_entity_poly.pdbx_strand_id
1 'polypeptide(L)'
;MAGKRFDIRLAVGSLRGPRSSVWAFWSRNSEVYSAHRSMGGIEKFSFHTPTLCRHAFTKEHGGPSERTNRAMHAWLRGNTPPAGSNQIVRVLRIGIATDHLSTSLVETPPDNTHWINPAPSGGSTMIDLSFTNDSEATLREALKAEPANLAHKLLAFRQLQNGEAFCISSWHSDKANNVFRVLAAPHDPRDLLIFPLDPDNTGRPVRLMLFSKPKDGDLMRVWEMGGYFGIMSGRNAAIPSCVRPPPLLLMPDP
;
A
#
# COMPACT_ATOMS: atom_id res chain seq x y z
N MET A 1 6.67 -23.55 -23.43
CA MET A 1 7.45 -22.34 -23.13
C MET A 1 6.95 -21.74 -21.82
N ALA A 2 7.78 -21.64 -20.78
CA ALA A 2 7.38 -20.98 -19.54
C ALA A 2 7.28 -19.47 -19.78
N GLY A 3 6.06 -18.93 -19.77
CA GLY A 3 5.85 -17.49 -19.94
C GLY A 3 6.62 -16.68 -18.89
N LYS A 4 7.18 -15.54 -19.29
CA LYS A 4 7.96 -14.64 -18.43
C LYS A 4 7.23 -14.37 -17.10
N ARG A 5 7.90 -14.61 -15.97
CA ARG A 5 7.36 -14.38 -14.62
C ARG A 5 6.89 -12.93 -14.49
N PHE A 6 5.75 -12.71 -13.85
CA PHE A 6 5.36 -11.37 -13.41
C PHE A 6 6.32 -10.94 -12.30
N ASP A 7 7.05 -9.85 -12.48
CA ASP A 7 7.95 -9.27 -11.50
C ASP A 7 8.07 -7.77 -11.80
N ILE A 8 7.44 -6.94 -10.96
CA ILE A 8 7.44 -5.49 -11.09
C ILE A 8 7.69 -4.86 -9.72
N ARG A 9 8.43 -3.76 -9.71
CA ARG A 9 8.71 -2.95 -8.53
C ARG A 9 8.14 -1.57 -8.72
N LEU A 10 7.38 -1.08 -7.75
CA LEU A 10 6.73 0.22 -7.80
C LEU A 10 7.16 1.07 -6.61
N ALA A 11 7.27 2.38 -6.81
CA ALA A 11 7.39 3.35 -5.72
C ALA A 11 6.70 4.65 -6.13
N VAL A 12 6.16 5.40 -5.16
CA VAL A 12 5.60 6.73 -5.38
C VAL A 12 6.66 7.77 -5.10
N GLY A 13 6.75 8.81 -5.94
CA GLY A 13 7.74 9.88 -5.82
C GLY A 13 8.86 9.75 -6.85
N SER A 14 10.11 9.97 -6.44
CA SER A 14 11.25 9.93 -7.35
C SER A 14 12.51 9.36 -6.69
N LEU A 15 13.47 8.93 -7.53
CA LEU A 15 14.74 8.35 -7.06
C LEU A 15 15.57 9.34 -6.22
N ARG A 16 15.59 10.63 -6.58
CA ARG A 16 16.42 11.67 -5.96
C ARG A 16 15.63 12.63 -5.05
N GLY A 17 14.36 12.34 -4.79
CA GLY A 17 13.48 13.22 -4.03
C GLY A 17 12.64 12.45 -2.99
N PRO A 18 11.61 13.10 -2.43
CA PRO A 18 10.67 12.43 -1.53
C PRO A 18 10.04 11.21 -2.21
N ARG A 19 10.01 10.09 -1.50
CA ARG A 19 9.47 8.84 -2.01
C ARG A 19 8.87 7.93 -0.95
N SER A 20 8.08 6.97 -1.41
CA SER A 20 7.69 5.79 -0.63
C SER A 20 8.82 4.77 -0.60
N SER A 21 8.62 3.73 0.22
CA SER A 21 9.35 2.48 0.04
C SER A 21 8.97 1.83 -1.29
N VAL A 22 9.87 0.96 -1.76
CA VAL A 22 9.63 0.15 -2.96
C VAL A 22 8.75 -1.03 -2.59
N TRP A 23 7.70 -1.26 -3.37
CA TRP A 23 6.87 -2.46 -3.32
C TRP A 23 7.23 -3.39 -4.46
N ALA A 24 7.51 -4.66 -4.15
CA ALA A 24 7.75 -5.70 -5.12
C ALA A 24 6.48 -6.55 -5.29
N PHE A 25 6.10 -6.80 -6.54
CA PHE A 25 4.99 -7.65 -6.90
C PHE A 25 5.47 -8.72 -7.85
N TRP A 26 5.15 -9.97 -7.58
CA TRP A 26 5.56 -11.05 -8.46
C TRP A 26 4.55 -12.19 -8.46
N SER A 27 4.59 -13.02 -9.51
CA SER A 27 3.84 -14.25 -9.56
C SER A 27 4.74 -15.49 -9.48
N ARG A 28 4.14 -16.61 -9.09
CA ARG A 28 4.68 -17.96 -9.27
C ARG A 28 3.51 -18.86 -9.62
N ASN A 29 3.53 -19.46 -10.80
CA ASN A 29 2.37 -20.19 -11.36
C ASN A 29 1.15 -19.24 -11.45
N SER A 30 0.07 -19.57 -10.75
CA SER A 30 -1.15 -18.76 -10.63
C SER A 30 -1.25 -17.99 -9.31
N GLU A 31 -0.20 -18.02 -8.49
CA GLU A 31 -0.17 -17.30 -7.22
C GLU A 31 0.52 -15.96 -7.42
N VAL A 32 0.02 -14.94 -6.71
CA VAL A 32 0.58 -13.59 -6.75
C VAL A 32 1.02 -13.18 -5.35
N TYR A 33 2.11 -12.43 -5.28
CA TYR A 33 2.75 -12.02 -4.05
C TYR A 33 3.04 -10.52 -4.10
N SER A 34 2.95 -9.87 -2.95
CA SER A 34 3.35 -8.49 -2.74
C SER A 34 4.18 -8.39 -1.47
N ALA A 35 5.28 -7.64 -1.53
CA ALA A 35 6.06 -7.33 -0.35
C ALA A 35 6.59 -5.90 -0.43
N HIS A 36 6.52 -5.21 0.70
CA HIS A 36 7.20 -3.94 0.93
C HIS A 36 8.68 -4.21 1.18
N ARG A 37 9.59 -3.47 0.55
CA ARG A 37 11.02 -3.85 0.53
C ARG A 37 11.65 -3.93 1.91
N SER A 38 11.40 -2.97 2.79
CA SER A 38 12.00 -2.98 4.13
C SER A 38 11.43 -4.08 5.02
N MET A 39 10.27 -4.63 4.65
CA MET A 39 9.60 -5.72 5.35
C MET A 39 9.61 -7.04 4.59
N GLY A 40 10.18 -7.11 3.39
CA GLY A 40 10.01 -8.27 2.49
C GLY A 40 10.71 -9.54 2.96
N GLY A 41 11.66 -9.40 3.88
CA GLY A 41 12.26 -10.51 4.62
C GLY A 41 11.49 -10.90 5.89
N ILE A 42 10.49 -10.11 6.30
CA ILE A 42 9.73 -10.27 7.54
C ILE A 42 8.30 -10.72 7.25
N GLU A 43 7.59 -10.02 6.36
CA GLU A 43 6.20 -10.27 6.01
C GLU A 43 5.93 -10.09 4.52
N LYS A 44 4.84 -10.70 4.04
CA LYS A 44 4.34 -10.54 2.68
C LYS A 44 2.84 -10.78 2.59
N PHE A 45 2.25 -10.28 1.50
CA PHE A 45 0.94 -10.68 1.03
C PHE A 45 1.07 -11.79 -0.01
N SER A 46 0.18 -12.77 0.05
CA SER A 46 0.06 -13.80 -0.98
C SER A 46 -1.40 -14.06 -1.32
N PHE A 47 -1.67 -14.22 -2.61
CA PHE A 47 -2.98 -14.42 -3.19
C PHE A 47 -2.94 -15.74 -3.96
N HIS A 48 -3.57 -16.76 -3.38
CA HIS A 48 -3.55 -18.13 -3.84
C HIS A 48 -4.84 -18.49 -4.57
N THR A 49 -4.73 -19.33 -5.59
CA THR A 49 -5.87 -19.94 -6.27
C THR A 49 -6.55 -20.96 -5.33
N PRO A 50 -7.89 -21.02 -5.28
CA PRO A 50 -8.84 -20.16 -6.00
C PRO A 50 -9.01 -18.77 -5.38
N THR A 51 -9.12 -18.66 -4.06
CA THR A 51 -9.53 -17.40 -3.42
C THR A 51 -8.79 -17.05 -2.13
N LEU A 52 -7.86 -17.89 -1.67
CA LEU A 52 -7.22 -17.66 -0.37
C LEU A 52 -6.20 -16.51 -0.44
N CYS A 53 -6.40 -15.50 0.39
CA CYS A 53 -5.49 -14.37 0.57
C CYS A 53 -4.87 -14.43 1.97
N ARG A 54 -3.59 -14.07 2.07
CA ARG A 54 -2.84 -14.09 3.33
C ARG A 54 -1.96 -12.87 3.47
N HIS A 55 -1.88 -12.37 4.70
CA HIS A 55 -0.82 -11.51 5.20
C HIS A 55 -0.06 -12.31 6.25
N ALA A 56 1.19 -12.64 5.98
CA ALA A 56 1.92 -13.64 6.75
C ALA A 56 3.39 -13.27 6.90
N PHE A 57 3.98 -13.72 7.99
CA PHE A 57 5.43 -13.68 8.14
C PHE A 57 6.10 -14.58 7.08
N THR A 58 7.30 -14.20 6.63
CA THR A 58 8.13 -15.00 5.74
C THR A 58 8.60 -16.27 6.45
N LYS A 59 9.19 -17.22 5.69
CA LYS A 59 9.64 -18.47 6.30
C LYS A 59 10.91 -18.22 7.11
N GLU A 60 11.73 -17.31 6.59
CA GLU A 60 13.03 -16.90 7.07
C GLU A 60 12.92 -16.13 8.38
N HIS A 61 11.89 -15.28 8.54
CA HIS A 61 11.62 -14.59 9.80
C HIS A 61 11.04 -15.53 10.88
N GLY A 62 10.33 -16.57 10.46
CA GLY A 62 9.55 -17.40 11.36
C GLY A 62 8.24 -16.73 11.79
N GLY A 63 7.39 -17.48 12.50
CA GLY A 63 6.25 -16.93 13.23
C GLY A 63 6.58 -16.89 14.73
N PRO A 64 5.70 -16.27 15.56
CA PRO A 64 5.80 -16.40 17.01
C PRO A 64 5.91 -17.88 17.40
N SER A 65 6.81 -18.22 18.32
CA SER A 65 7.10 -19.61 18.72
C SER A 65 5.86 -20.39 19.16
N GLU A 66 4.84 -19.68 19.67
CA GLU A 66 3.57 -20.23 20.14
C GLU A 66 2.58 -20.55 19.00
N ARG A 67 2.87 -20.19 17.74
CA ARG A 67 1.97 -20.37 16.60
C ARG A 67 2.59 -21.27 15.53
N THR A 68 1.91 -22.34 15.20
CA THR A 68 2.25 -23.21 14.06
C THR A 68 1.99 -22.52 12.71
N ASN A 69 1.08 -21.54 12.67
CA ASN A 69 0.73 -20.78 11.48
C ASN A 69 1.37 -19.39 11.48
N ARG A 70 2.10 -19.08 10.40
CA ARG A 70 2.74 -17.78 10.16
C ARG A 70 1.79 -16.69 9.64
N ALA A 71 0.52 -17.01 9.40
CA ALA A 71 -0.46 -16.01 8.99
C ALA A 71 -0.74 -15.05 10.15
N MET A 72 -0.51 -13.75 9.92
CA MET A 72 -1.04 -12.69 10.77
C MET A 72 -2.53 -12.51 10.50
N HIS A 73 -2.92 -12.60 9.23
CA HIS A 73 -4.31 -12.57 8.79
C HIS A 73 -4.50 -13.44 7.53
N ALA A 74 -5.67 -14.06 7.41
CA ALA A 74 -6.08 -14.79 6.22
C ALA A 74 -7.57 -14.51 5.96
N TRP A 75 -7.93 -14.38 4.68
CA TRP A 75 -9.30 -14.14 4.24
C TRP A 75 -9.51 -14.71 2.85
N LEU A 76 -10.75 -14.97 2.47
CA LEU A 76 -11.13 -15.37 1.13
C LEU A 76 -11.52 -14.13 0.32
N ARG A 77 -10.96 -13.96 -0.88
CA ARG A 77 -11.48 -12.97 -1.84
C ARG A 77 -12.73 -13.52 -2.54
N GLY A 78 -13.52 -12.62 -3.15
CA GLY A 78 -14.59 -13.03 -4.05
C GLY A 78 -14.08 -13.83 -5.27
N ASN A 79 -14.96 -14.64 -5.86
CA ASN A 79 -14.67 -15.30 -7.13
C ASN A 79 -14.45 -14.24 -8.22
N THR A 80 -13.49 -14.49 -9.11
CA THR A 80 -13.24 -13.60 -10.24
C THR A 80 -14.42 -13.66 -11.21
N PRO A 81 -15.06 -12.51 -11.52
CA PRO A 81 -16.19 -12.42 -12.43
C PRO A 81 -15.87 -13.00 -13.81
N PRO A 82 -16.86 -13.54 -14.54
CA PRO A 82 -16.64 -14.09 -15.88
C PRO A 82 -16.17 -13.00 -16.86
N ALA A 83 -15.48 -13.43 -17.92
CA ALA A 83 -15.07 -12.53 -19.00
C ALA A 83 -16.27 -11.83 -19.65
N GLY A 84 -16.11 -10.57 -20.04
CA GLY A 84 -17.15 -9.70 -20.57
C GLY A 84 -17.99 -9.00 -19.51
N SER A 85 -17.74 -9.22 -18.21
CA SER A 85 -18.53 -8.60 -17.14
C SER A 85 -18.12 -7.17 -16.81
N ASN A 86 -16.94 -6.70 -17.26
CA ASN A 86 -16.36 -5.41 -16.89
C ASN A 86 -16.19 -5.26 -15.37
N GLN A 87 -15.85 -6.36 -14.69
CA GLN A 87 -15.72 -6.40 -13.23
C GLN A 87 -14.36 -6.96 -12.80
N ILE A 88 -13.95 -6.52 -11.62
CA ILE A 88 -12.68 -6.90 -10.99
C ILE A 88 -12.92 -7.32 -9.54
N VAL A 89 -12.06 -8.18 -9.02
CA VAL A 89 -11.95 -8.47 -7.58
C VAL A 89 -10.68 -7.84 -7.05
N ARG A 90 -10.83 -6.78 -6.26
CA ARG A 90 -9.71 -6.15 -5.54
C ARG A 90 -9.31 -7.00 -4.34
N VAL A 91 -8.01 -7.20 -4.15
CA VAL A 91 -7.47 -8.00 -3.04
C VAL A 91 -6.57 -7.21 -2.10
N LEU A 92 -5.89 -6.19 -2.61
CA LEU A 92 -5.02 -5.31 -1.83
C LEU A 92 -5.11 -3.89 -2.38
N ARG A 93 -5.25 -2.92 -1.48
CA ARG A 93 -5.11 -1.49 -1.75
C ARG A 93 -4.01 -0.92 -0.88
N ILE A 94 -3.05 -0.27 -1.50
CA ILE A 94 -1.95 0.44 -0.82
C ILE A 94 -2.18 1.93 -1.00
N GLY A 95 -2.42 2.66 0.08
CA GLY A 95 -2.50 4.11 0.11
C GLY A 95 -1.17 4.71 0.58
N ILE A 96 -0.65 5.64 -0.21
CA ILE A 96 0.59 6.38 0.09
C ILE A 96 0.25 7.87 0.07
N ALA A 97 0.28 8.51 1.24
CA ALA A 97 0.00 9.94 1.37
C ALA A 97 1.19 10.78 0.86
N THR A 98 0.92 11.74 -0.02
CA THR A 98 1.95 12.56 -0.68
C THR A 98 2.80 13.33 0.33
N ASP A 99 2.18 13.96 1.33
CA ASP A 99 2.89 14.78 2.31
C ASP A 99 3.69 13.96 3.32
N HIS A 100 3.60 12.62 3.23
CA HIS A 100 4.30 11.66 4.09
C HIS A 100 5.40 10.89 3.33
N LEU A 101 5.76 11.32 2.11
CA LEU A 101 6.89 10.77 1.37
C LEU A 101 8.21 11.17 2.05
N SER A 102 9.16 10.24 2.06
CA SER A 102 10.42 10.36 2.81
C SER A 102 11.60 10.69 1.90
N THR A 103 12.49 11.55 2.37
CA THR A 103 13.81 11.82 1.76
C THR A 103 14.95 11.10 2.49
N SER A 104 14.66 10.45 3.62
CA SER A 104 15.64 9.81 4.51
C SER A 104 15.61 8.28 4.44
N LEU A 105 15.00 7.68 3.42
CA LEU A 105 15.03 6.23 3.20
C LEU A 105 16.43 5.76 2.81
N VAL A 106 17.04 4.94 3.68
CA VAL A 106 18.41 4.42 3.54
C VAL A 106 18.55 3.45 2.36
N GLU A 107 17.49 2.74 1.98
CA GLU A 107 17.56 1.70 0.95
C GLU A 107 17.65 2.30 -0.46
N THR A 108 18.76 2.06 -1.17
CA THR A 108 18.85 2.38 -2.60
C THR A 108 17.82 1.58 -3.41
N PRO A 109 16.83 2.21 -4.07
CA PRO A 109 15.84 1.52 -4.90
C PRO A 109 16.50 0.68 -6.00
N PRO A 110 15.95 -0.47 -6.42
CA PRO A 110 16.53 -1.22 -7.54
C PRO A 110 16.35 -0.45 -8.84
N ASP A 111 17.28 -0.60 -9.78
CA ASP A 111 17.27 0.15 -11.05
C ASP A 111 15.99 -0.07 -11.88
N ASN A 112 15.34 -1.22 -11.71
CA ASN A 112 14.08 -1.56 -12.37
C ASN A 112 12.82 -1.09 -11.60
N THR A 113 12.95 -0.11 -10.70
CA THR A 113 11.79 0.49 -10.01
C THR A 113 11.02 1.38 -10.97
N HIS A 114 9.74 1.10 -11.13
CA HIS A 114 8.81 1.98 -11.83
C HIS A 114 8.26 3.04 -10.87
N TRP A 115 8.50 4.31 -11.20
CA TRP A 115 8.11 5.45 -10.39
C TRP A 115 6.71 5.94 -10.77
N ILE A 116 5.86 6.10 -9.76
CA ILE A 116 4.51 6.65 -9.89
C ILE A 116 4.53 8.08 -9.38
N ASN A 117 4.00 9.01 -10.17
CA ASN A 117 3.85 10.40 -9.73
C ASN A 117 2.95 10.45 -8.48
N PRO A 118 3.36 11.19 -7.44
CA PRO A 118 2.52 11.39 -6.27
C PRO A 118 1.23 12.13 -6.64
N ALA A 119 0.21 11.96 -5.80
CA ALA A 119 -0.98 12.80 -5.83
C ALA A 119 -0.59 14.24 -5.47
N PRO A 120 -1.44 15.25 -5.75
CA PRO A 120 -1.25 16.59 -5.20
C PRO A 120 -1.11 16.58 -3.67
N SER A 121 -0.53 17.66 -3.11
CA SER A 121 -0.46 17.83 -1.65
C SER A 121 -1.86 17.76 -1.02
N GLY A 122 -1.94 17.16 0.17
CA GLY A 122 -3.19 16.79 0.83
C GLY A 122 -3.87 15.54 0.26
N GLY A 123 -3.35 14.93 -0.81
CA GLY A 123 -3.87 13.73 -1.45
C GLY A 123 -2.99 12.49 -1.28
N SER A 124 -3.52 11.35 -1.72
CA SER A 124 -2.86 10.05 -1.65
C SER A 124 -2.80 9.37 -3.01
N THR A 125 -1.69 8.73 -3.31
CA THR A 125 -1.61 7.78 -4.41
C THR A 125 -2.06 6.41 -3.93
N MET A 126 -3.07 5.86 -4.58
CA MET A 126 -3.63 4.54 -4.31
C MET A 126 -3.09 3.56 -5.34
N ILE A 127 -2.69 2.38 -4.91
CA ILE A 127 -2.28 1.26 -5.76
C ILE A 127 -3.18 0.07 -5.45
N ASP A 128 -3.94 -0.37 -6.46
CA ASP A 128 -4.88 -1.47 -6.36
C ASP A 128 -4.36 -2.70 -7.09
N LEU A 129 -4.40 -3.84 -6.39
CA LEU A 129 -4.13 -5.17 -6.94
C LEU A 129 -5.45 -5.89 -7.11
N SER A 130 -5.71 -6.39 -8.31
CA SER A 130 -6.99 -7.01 -8.65
C SER A 130 -6.86 -8.22 -9.55
N PHE A 131 -7.88 -9.09 -9.50
CA PHE A 131 -8.09 -10.18 -10.44
C PHE A 131 -9.27 -9.86 -11.36
N THR A 132 -9.20 -10.31 -12.61
CA THR A 132 -10.31 -10.23 -13.59
C THR A 132 -10.19 -11.36 -14.61
N ASN A 133 -11.27 -11.68 -15.31
CA ASN A 133 -11.22 -12.50 -16.52
C ASN A 133 -11.37 -11.64 -17.81
N ASP A 134 -11.47 -10.32 -17.67
CA ASP A 134 -11.49 -9.41 -18.82
C ASP A 134 -10.11 -9.20 -19.43
N SER A 135 -10.10 -8.77 -20.69
CA SER A 135 -8.88 -8.48 -21.43
C SER A 135 -8.21 -7.19 -20.93
N GLU A 136 -6.90 -7.07 -21.17
CA GLU A 136 -6.17 -5.82 -20.90
C GLU A 136 -6.76 -4.63 -21.65
N ALA A 137 -7.19 -4.82 -22.90
CA ALA A 137 -7.80 -3.78 -23.72
C ALA A 137 -9.11 -3.26 -23.10
N THR A 138 -9.96 -4.18 -22.63
CA THR A 138 -11.20 -3.85 -21.92
C THR A 138 -10.92 -3.02 -20.68
N LEU A 139 -9.96 -3.43 -19.84
CA LEU A 139 -9.60 -2.66 -18.66
C LEU A 139 -9.05 -1.28 -19.01
N ARG A 140 -8.15 -1.19 -20.00
CA ARG A 140 -7.58 0.10 -20.43
C ARG A 140 -8.65 1.05 -20.93
N GLU A 141 -9.67 0.55 -21.63
CA GLU A 141 -10.78 1.36 -22.10
C GLU A 141 -11.66 1.83 -20.93
N ALA A 142 -12.01 0.94 -20.01
CA ALA A 142 -12.78 1.31 -18.82
C ALA A 142 -12.09 2.42 -18.01
N LEU A 143 -10.76 2.36 -17.86
CA LEU A 143 -9.99 3.38 -17.15
C LEU A 143 -9.94 4.74 -17.85
N LYS A 144 -10.18 4.82 -19.17
CA LYS A 144 -10.29 6.12 -19.86
C LYS A 144 -11.59 6.84 -19.54
N ALA A 145 -12.63 6.10 -19.16
CA ALA A 145 -13.92 6.66 -18.79
C ALA A 145 -13.92 7.25 -17.36
N GLU A 146 -12.89 6.95 -16.56
CA GLU A 146 -12.75 7.48 -15.22
C GLU A 146 -12.46 8.99 -15.23
N PRO A 147 -12.90 9.73 -14.19
CA PRO A 147 -12.63 11.16 -14.08
C PRO A 147 -11.13 11.48 -14.15
N ALA A 148 -10.76 12.44 -15.01
CA ALA A 148 -9.36 12.79 -15.25
C ALA A 148 -8.60 13.24 -13.98
N ASN A 149 -9.30 13.78 -12.98
CA ASN A 149 -8.73 14.19 -11.70
C ASN A 149 -8.25 13.01 -10.83
N LEU A 150 -8.74 11.79 -11.07
CA LEU A 150 -8.23 10.59 -10.42
C LEU A 150 -6.91 10.11 -11.02
N ALA A 151 -6.52 10.61 -12.20
CA ALA A 151 -5.28 10.21 -12.89
C ALA A 151 -5.08 8.67 -12.94
N HIS A 152 -6.17 7.92 -13.17
CA HIS A 152 -6.16 6.46 -13.10
C HIS A 152 -5.30 5.86 -14.22
N LYS A 153 -4.41 4.93 -13.87
CA LYS A 153 -3.50 4.24 -14.79
C LYS A 153 -3.48 2.74 -14.52
N LEU A 154 -3.48 1.95 -15.60
CA LEU A 154 -3.10 0.53 -15.54
C LEU A 154 -1.58 0.43 -15.61
N LEU A 155 -0.96 0.01 -14.51
CA LEU A 155 0.49 -0.09 -14.39
C LEU A 155 1.01 -1.44 -14.89
N ALA A 156 0.25 -2.51 -14.65
CA ALA A 156 0.63 -3.84 -15.10
C ALA A 156 -0.61 -4.74 -15.31
N PHE A 157 -0.49 -5.66 -16.25
CA PHE A 157 -1.49 -6.69 -16.53
C PHE A 157 -0.78 -8.00 -16.85
N ARG A 158 -1.30 -9.12 -16.35
CA ARG A 158 -0.74 -10.44 -16.61
C ARG A 158 -1.79 -11.53 -16.57
N GLN A 159 -1.88 -12.29 -17.65
CA GLN A 159 -2.56 -13.58 -17.67
C GLN A 159 -1.80 -14.62 -16.83
N LEU A 160 -2.49 -15.28 -15.90
CA LEU A 160 -2.00 -16.35 -15.06
C LEU A 160 -2.28 -17.73 -15.69
N GLN A 161 -1.65 -18.78 -15.16
CA GLN A 161 -1.76 -20.14 -15.73
C GLN A 161 -3.15 -20.77 -15.54
N ASN A 162 -3.93 -20.30 -14.57
CA ASN A 162 -5.29 -20.76 -14.29
C ASN A 162 -6.37 -20.07 -15.15
N GLY A 163 -5.98 -19.19 -16.08
CA GLY A 163 -6.94 -18.46 -16.93
C GLY A 163 -7.48 -17.17 -16.33
N GLU A 164 -7.15 -16.82 -15.08
CA GLU A 164 -7.39 -15.48 -14.55
C GLU A 164 -6.32 -14.50 -15.03
N ALA A 165 -6.64 -13.21 -15.08
CA ALA A 165 -5.66 -12.14 -15.19
C ALA A 165 -5.49 -11.41 -13.86
N PHE A 166 -4.25 -11.04 -13.56
CA PHE A 166 -3.89 -10.17 -12.46
C PHE A 166 -3.47 -8.80 -12.99
N CYS A 167 -3.93 -7.74 -12.34
CA CYS A 167 -3.59 -6.37 -12.73
C CYS A 167 -3.25 -5.49 -11.53
N ILE A 168 -2.40 -4.51 -11.80
CA ILE A 168 -2.07 -3.43 -10.86
C ILE A 168 -2.47 -2.11 -11.51
N SER A 169 -3.27 -1.32 -10.80
CA SER A 169 -3.63 0.03 -11.21
C SER A 169 -3.30 1.04 -10.13
N SER A 170 -3.15 2.30 -10.52
CA SER A 170 -2.96 3.42 -9.59
C SER A 170 -3.89 4.58 -9.90
N TRP A 171 -4.28 5.30 -8.86
CA TRP A 171 -5.11 6.50 -8.99
C TRP A 171 -4.86 7.45 -7.81
N HIS A 172 -5.32 8.70 -7.91
CA HIS A 172 -5.17 9.75 -6.92
C HIS A 172 -6.48 9.93 -6.15
N SER A 173 -6.36 9.97 -4.82
CA SER A 173 -7.45 10.23 -3.88
C SER A 173 -7.22 11.59 -3.24
N ASP A 174 -8.27 12.38 -3.09
CA ASP A 174 -8.29 13.64 -2.33
C ASP A 174 -8.15 13.41 -0.82
N LYS A 175 -8.46 12.19 -0.35
CA LYS A 175 -8.20 11.78 1.02
C LYS A 175 -6.72 11.45 1.23
N ALA A 176 -5.96 12.39 1.77
CA ALA A 176 -4.87 12.08 2.68
C ALA A 176 -5.24 12.53 4.11
N ASN A 177 -4.31 12.36 5.04
CA ASN A 177 -4.35 12.97 6.36
C ASN A 177 -5.03 12.13 7.43
N ASN A 178 -4.59 10.89 7.51
CA ASN A 178 -4.51 10.28 8.81
C ASN A 178 -3.30 10.88 9.55
N VAL A 179 -3.58 11.74 10.53
CA VAL A 179 -2.56 12.31 11.42
C VAL A 179 -2.54 11.50 12.70
N PHE A 180 -1.35 11.00 13.08
CA PHE A 180 -1.21 10.27 14.33
C PHE A 180 0.01 10.75 15.11
N ARG A 181 -0.16 10.79 16.42
CA ARG A 181 0.90 11.01 17.40
C ARG A 181 0.97 9.78 18.28
N VAL A 182 2.12 9.11 18.29
CA VAL A 182 2.40 8.07 19.26
C VAL A 182 3.21 8.71 20.38
N LEU A 183 2.61 8.78 21.56
CA LEU A 183 3.23 9.41 22.72
C LEU A 183 4.49 8.65 23.11
N ALA A 184 5.49 9.42 23.51
CA ALA A 184 6.77 8.90 23.94
C ALA A 184 6.63 7.97 25.17
N ALA A 185 7.49 6.96 25.24
CA ALA A 185 7.60 6.13 26.43
C ALA A 185 8.24 6.94 27.58
N PRO A 186 8.09 6.54 28.87
CA PRO A 186 8.61 7.31 30.00
C PRO A 186 10.11 7.67 29.95
N HIS A 187 10.90 6.98 29.14
CA HIS A 187 12.35 7.15 29.00
C HIS A 187 12.80 7.71 27.64
N ASP A 188 11.88 7.99 26.70
CA ASP A 188 12.19 8.75 25.49
C ASP A 188 11.41 10.08 25.56
N PRO A 189 12.06 11.24 25.43
CA PRO A 189 11.34 12.51 25.43
C PRO A 189 10.63 12.83 24.11
N ARG A 190 10.80 12.00 23.07
CA ARG A 190 10.31 12.29 21.71
C ARG A 190 9.11 11.44 21.35
N ASP A 191 8.08 12.09 20.83
CA ASP A 191 6.94 11.41 20.24
C ASP A 191 7.28 10.96 18.81
N LEU A 192 6.66 9.87 18.36
CA LEU A 192 6.61 9.57 16.93
C LEU A 192 5.45 10.35 16.30
N LEU A 193 5.79 11.22 15.37
CA LEU A 193 4.88 12.13 14.69
C LEU A 193 4.67 11.68 13.24
N ILE A 194 3.41 11.34 12.90
CA ILE A 194 2.93 11.12 11.54
C ILE A 194 2.09 12.33 11.14
N PHE A 195 2.74 13.39 10.66
CA PHE A 195 2.11 14.68 10.34
C PHE A 195 2.50 15.15 8.93
N PRO A 196 1.64 15.85 8.17
CA PRO A 196 1.96 16.38 6.84
C PRO A 196 3.10 17.41 6.83
N LEU A 197 3.31 18.12 7.94
CA LEU A 197 4.43 19.04 8.13
C LEU A 197 5.62 18.31 8.76
N ASP A 198 6.83 18.68 8.35
CA ASP A 198 8.12 18.22 8.91
C ASP A 198 8.99 19.48 9.12
N PRO A 199 8.70 20.28 10.17
CA PRO A 199 9.28 21.60 10.35
C PRO A 199 10.80 21.56 10.53
N ASP A 200 11.31 20.47 11.10
CA ASP A 200 12.74 20.26 11.31
C ASP A 200 13.43 19.62 10.09
N ASN A 201 12.68 19.42 8.99
CA ASN A 201 13.16 18.80 7.76
C ASN A 201 13.93 17.49 8.01
N THR A 202 13.39 16.66 8.90
CA THR A 202 13.99 15.37 9.29
C THR A 202 14.07 14.39 8.09
N GLY A 203 13.27 14.65 7.07
CA GLY A 203 13.13 13.81 5.89
C GLY A 203 12.34 12.52 6.16
N ARG A 204 11.64 12.47 7.31
CA ARG A 204 10.71 11.40 7.69
C ARG A 204 11.34 10.00 7.67
N PRO A 205 12.33 9.73 8.54
CA PRO A 205 13.09 8.48 8.51
C PRO A 205 12.28 7.26 8.96
N VAL A 206 11.16 7.44 9.66
CA VAL A 206 10.34 6.33 10.17
C VAL A 206 9.25 5.99 9.16
N ARG A 207 9.08 4.70 8.86
CA ARG A 207 7.96 4.20 8.05
C ARG A 207 6.97 3.44 8.93
N LEU A 208 5.72 3.90 8.91
CA LEU A 208 4.60 3.25 9.57
C LEU A 208 3.71 2.60 8.51
N MET A 209 3.39 1.33 8.76
CA MET A 209 2.45 0.55 7.97
C MET A 209 1.21 0.28 8.82
N LEU A 210 0.03 0.68 8.34
CA LEU A 210 -1.24 0.34 8.97
C LEU A 210 -2.03 -0.62 8.09
N PHE A 211 -2.50 -1.71 8.67
CA PHE A 211 -3.23 -2.77 7.99
C PHE A 211 -4.66 -2.84 8.49
N SER A 212 -5.62 -2.96 7.59
CA SER A 212 -7.00 -3.33 7.95
C SER A 212 -7.11 -4.81 8.34
N LYS A 213 -8.26 -5.23 8.86
CA LYS A 213 -8.60 -6.64 9.09
C LYS A 213 -9.76 -7.05 8.19
N PRO A 214 -9.51 -7.44 6.92
CA PRO A 214 -10.59 -7.76 5.97
C PRO A 214 -11.38 -8.99 6.41
N LYS A 215 -12.69 -9.00 6.16
CA LYS A 215 -13.51 -10.21 6.21
C LYS A 215 -13.42 -10.96 4.88
N ASP A 216 -14.05 -12.13 4.80
CA ASP A 216 -14.21 -12.82 3.53
C ASP A 216 -15.05 -11.96 2.56
N GLY A 217 -14.62 -11.90 1.31
CA GLY A 217 -15.15 -11.01 0.27
C GLY A 217 -14.50 -9.62 0.23
N ASP A 218 -13.78 -9.21 1.27
CA ASP A 218 -13.13 -7.89 1.34
C ASP A 218 -11.72 -7.87 0.72
N LEU A 219 -11.15 -6.66 0.70
CA LEU A 219 -9.75 -6.40 0.34
C LEU A 219 -8.95 -5.93 1.56
N MET A 220 -7.66 -6.30 1.59
CA MET A 220 -6.71 -5.73 2.54
C MET A 220 -6.40 -4.28 2.17
N ARG A 221 -6.59 -3.35 3.09
CA ARG A 221 -6.15 -1.96 2.96
C ARG A 221 -4.88 -1.76 3.76
N VAL A 222 -3.90 -1.14 3.12
CA VAL A 222 -2.61 -0.82 3.71
C VAL A 222 -2.35 0.66 3.53
N TRP A 223 -1.97 1.34 4.61
CA TRP A 223 -1.50 2.72 4.55
C TRP A 223 -0.03 2.76 4.89
N GLU A 224 0.77 3.33 3.99
CA GLU A 224 2.18 3.60 4.21
C GLU A 224 2.38 5.10 4.49
N MET A 225 2.95 5.42 5.65
CA MET A 225 3.17 6.80 6.08
C MET A 225 4.59 7.00 6.60
N GLY A 226 5.18 8.13 6.23
CA GLY A 226 6.43 8.64 6.78
C GLY A 226 6.19 9.50 8.01
N GLY A 227 7.02 9.26 9.02
CA GLY A 227 7.05 10.03 10.25
C GLY A 227 8.45 10.31 10.74
N TYR A 228 8.52 11.04 11.84
CA TYR A 228 9.75 11.47 12.47
C TYR A 228 9.56 11.56 13.99
N PHE A 229 10.68 11.49 14.71
CA PHE A 229 10.67 11.71 16.15
C PHE A 229 10.84 13.21 16.44
N GLY A 230 10.01 13.77 17.32
CA GLY A 230 10.06 15.19 17.67
C GLY A 230 9.60 15.47 19.09
N ILE A 231 9.99 16.63 19.64
CA ILE A 231 9.52 17.11 20.93
C ILE A 231 8.46 18.19 20.67
N MET A 232 7.19 17.84 20.89
CA MET A 232 6.11 18.84 20.86
C MET A 232 6.07 19.52 22.23
N SER A 233 6.70 20.69 22.35
CA SER A 233 6.73 21.48 23.59
C SER A 233 5.32 21.99 23.95
N GLY A 234 4.73 21.36 24.96
CA GLY A 234 3.44 21.75 25.55
C GLY A 234 2.30 20.78 25.22
N ARG A 235 1.61 20.29 26.26
CA ARG A 235 0.35 19.50 26.11
C ARG A 235 -0.77 20.28 25.40
N ASN A 236 -0.60 21.60 25.22
CA ASN A 236 -1.52 22.53 24.56
C ASN A 236 -0.90 23.27 23.37
N ALA A 237 0.23 22.82 22.80
CA ALA A 237 0.65 23.33 21.50
C ALA A 237 -0.45 22.96 20.52
N ALA A 238 -1.30 23.95 20.21
CA ALA A 238 -2.42 23.78 19.32
C ALA A 238 -1.85 23.15 18.06
N ILE A 239 -2.34 21.95 17.70
CA ILE A 239 -2.29 21.52 16.32
C ILE A 239 -2.77 22.74 15.54
N PRO A 240 -1.95 23.31 14.61
CA PRO A 240 -2.30 24.55 13.93
C PRO A 240 -3.77 24.50 13.55
N SER A 241 -4.55 25.55 13.79
CA SER A 241 -6.02 25.49 13.62
C SER A 241 -6.45 25.09 12.19
N CYS A 242 -5.54 25.20 11.22
CA CYS A 242 -5.68 24.70 9.85
C CYS A 242 -5.49 23.17 9.67
N VAL A 243 -5.09 22.45 10.71
CA VAL A 243 -4.85 20.99 10.74
C VAL A 243 -5.59 20.35 11.91
N ARG A 244 -6.71 20.92 12.38
CA ARG A 244 -7.60 20.11 13.24
C ARG A 244 -7.98 18.89 12.40
N PRO A 245 -7.55 17.67 12.75
CA PRO A 245 -8.10 16.51 12.10
C PRO A 245 -9.62 16.61 12.29
N PRO A 246 -10.45 16.31 11.26
CA PRO A 246 -11.85 16.09 11.53
C PRO A 246 -11.95 15.15 12.74
N PRO A 247 -12.90 15.38 13.67
CA PRO A 247 -13.03 14.55 14.87
C PRO A 247 -12.86 13.11 14.45
N LEU A 248 -11.96 12.39 15.14
CA LEU A 248 -11.57 11.01 14.87
C LEU A 248 -12.83 10.21 14.55
N LEU A 249 -13.17 10.17 13.25
CA LEU A 249 -14.20 9.30 12.73
C LEU A 249 -13.49 7.97 12.85
N LEU A 250 -13.80 7.25 13.93
CA LEU A 250 -13.78 5.80 13.92
C LEU A 250 -14.21 5.43 12.51
N MET A 251 -13.29 4.82 11.75
CA MET A 251 -13.59 4.45 10.38
C MET A 251 -14.96 3.79 10.41
N PRO A 252 -15.97 4.29 9.67
CA PRO A 252 -17.20 3.54 9.58
C PRO A 252 -16.82 2.18 9.04
N ASP A 253 -17.04 1.15 9.85
CA ASP A 253 -17.07 -0.22 9.37
C ASP A 253 -18.06 -0.24 8.20
N PRO A 254 -17.67 -0.72 7.00
CA PRO A 254 -18.63 -1.27 6.07
C PRO A 254 -19.21 -2.58 6.62
#